data_AF-A0A378F5I5-F1
#
_entry.id   AF-A0A378F5I5-F1
#
_cell.length_a   1.000
_cell.length_b   1.000
_cell.length_c   1.000
_cell.angle_alpha   90.00
_cell.angle_beta   90.00
_cell.angle_gamma   90.00
#
_symmetry.space_group_name_H-M   'P 1'
#
loop_
_entity.id
_entity.type
_entity.pdbx_description
1 polymer ?
#
loop_
_entity_poly.entity_id
_entity_poly.type
_entity_poly.pdbx_seq_one_letter_code
_entity_poly.pdbx_strand_id
1 'polypeptide(L)'
;MQAQQRVGQPCWRYWFDYVAEAEHDAYPHGAWHGNEVPYVFDNLRLTDPVRQYASEADLAFAAQVADYWTQFARLASGEQTLSGAVRWPACLRGRDRLLRIGLHKRAGFKVENRFMRARLALFRRVMKHHVTLE
;
A
#
# COMPACT_ATOMS: atom_id res chain seq x y z
N MET A 1 -4.78 13.90 -0.80
CA MET A 1 -4.84 14.05 0.68
C MET A 1 -5.35 15.39 1.14
N GLN A 2 -4.76 16.52 0.73
CA GLN A 2 -5.31 17.81 1.15
C GLN A 2 -6.78 17.96 0.75
N ALA A 3 -7.21 17.45 -0.41
CA ALA A 3 -8.60 17.47 -0.83
C ALA A 3 -9.53 16.74 0.17
N GLN A 4 -9.28 15.45 0.44
CA GLN A 4 -10.08 14.65 1.39
C GLN A 4 -10.03 15.26 2.80
N GLN A 5 -8.85 15.70 3.26
CA GLN A 5 -8.71 16.36 4.57
C GLN A 5 -9.43 17.72 4.63
N ARG A 6 -9.51 18.47 3.53
CA ARG A 6 -10.23 19.76 3.45
C ARG A 6 -11.73 19.57 3.61
N VAL A 7 -12.28 18.46 3.10
CA VAL A 7 -13.70 18.12 3.22
C VAL A 7 -14.00 17.19 4.41
N GLY A 8 -13.03 16.99 5.31
CA GLY A 8 -13.21 16.18 6.53
C GLY A 8 -13.40 14.68 6.29
N GLN A 9 -13.15 14.17 5.09
CA GLN A 9 -13.34 12.76 4.76
C GLN A 9 -12.14 11.91 5.22
N PRO A 10 -12.40 10.70 5.78
CA PRO A 10 -11.34 9.76 6.12
C PRO A 10 -10.60 9.29 4.86
N CYS A 11 -9.34 8.88 5.03
CA CYS A 11 -8.57 8.34 3.92
C CYS A 11 -7.67 7.20 4.39
N TRP A 12 -7.69 6.10 3.65
CA TRP A 12 -6.86 4.93 3.90
C TRP A 12 -5.70 4.94 2.92
N ARG A 13 -4.48 5.02 3.46
CA ARG A 13 -3.24 5.08 2.67
C ARG A 13 -2.47 3.80 2.89
N TYR A 14 -1.89 3.28 1.83
CA TYR A 14 -1.00 2.13 1.89
C TYR A 14 0.33 2.39 1.17
N TRP A 15 1.32 1.56 1.47
CA TRP A 15 2.56 1.41 0.71
C TRP A 15 2.73 -0.08 0.43
N PHE A 16 2.74 -0.46 -0.85
CA PHE A 16 2.92 -1.84 -1.26
C PHE A 16 4.41 -2.12 -1.52
N ASP A 17 4.91 -3.21 -0.95
CA ASP A 17 6.32 -3.59 -0.97
C ASP A 17 6.49 -5.12 -1.01
N TYR A 18 5.43 -5.87 -1.30
CA TYR A 18 5.51 -7.33 -1.42
C TYR A 18 6.03 -7.74 -2.81
N VAL A 19 6.84 -8.78 -2.86
CA VAL A 19 7.31 -9.41 -4.10
C VAL A 19 7.01 -10.90 -3.98
N ALA A 20 6.55 -11.51 -5.08
CA ALA A 20 6.32 -12.94 -5.11
C ALA A 20 7.60 -13.71 -4.72
N GLU A 21 7.46 -14.81 -3.98
CA GLU A 21 8.62 -15.48 -3.37
C GLU A 21 9.68 -15.89 -4.40
N ALA A 22 9.22 -16.37 -5.57
CA ALA A 22 10.08 -16.79 -6.68
C ALA A 22 10.87 -15.65 -7.33
N GLU A 23 10.45 -14.40 -7.14
CA GLU A 23 10.99 -13.24 -7.85
C GLU A 23 11.80 -12.30 -6.93
N HIS A 24 12.09 -12.70 -5.69
CA HIS A 24 12.87 -11.90 -4.76
C HIS A 24 14.24 -11.46 -5.29
N ASP A 25 14.87 -12.28 -6.13
CA ASP A 25 16.17 -12.01 -6.77
C ASP A 25 16.03 -11.04 -7.94
N ALA A 26 14.96 -11.18 -8.74
CA ALA A 26 14.64 -10.29 -9.86
C ALA A 26 14.26 -8.87 -9.38
N TYR A 27 13.60 -8.76 -8.23
CA TYR A 27 13.23 -7.48 -7.61
C TYR A 27 14.01 -7.25 -6.31
N PRO A 28 15.32 -6.91 -6.36
CA PRO A 28 16.13 -6.76 -5.17
C PRO A 28 15.66 -5.61 -4.26
N HIS A 29 15.00 -4.59 -4.82
CA HIS A 29 14.68 -3.32 -4.15
C HIS A 29 13.20 -3.10 -3.82
N GLY A 30 12.36 -4.14 -3.87
CA GLY A 30 10.94 -4.01 -3.59
C GLY A 30 10.06 -4.14 -4.83
N ALA A 31 8.75 -4.00 -4.61
CA ALA A 31 7.75 -4.07 -5.66
C ALA A 31 7.95 -2.96 -6.71
N TRP A 32 7.74 -3.31 -7.97
CA TRP A 32 7.70 -2.34 -9.06
C TRP A 32 6.28 -1.77 -9.24
N HIS A 33 6.20 -0.70 -10.02
CA HIS A 33 4.92 -0.07 -10.34
C HIS A 33 3.97 -1.07 -11.01
N GLY A 34 2.77 -1.23 -10.45
CA GLY A 34 1.73 -2.11 -10.98
C GLY A 34 1.77 -3.54 -10.42
N ASN A 35 2.83 -3.93 -9.71
CA ASN A 35 2.95 -5.28 -9.15
C ASN A 35 1.87 -5.58 -8.10
N GLU A 36 1.24 -4.56 -7.51
CA GLU A 36 0.17 -4.73 -6.52
C GLU A 36 -1.18 -5.11 -7.15
N VAL A 37 -1.40 -4.77 -8.42
CA VAL A 37 -2.71 -4.89 -9.07
C VAL A 37 -3.25 -6.33 -8.97
N PRO A 38 -2.47 -7.39 -9.27
CA PRO A 38 -2.98 -8.75 -9.20
C PRO A 38 -3.35 -9.23 -7.78
N TYR A 39 -2.73 -8.63 -6.75
CA TYR A 39 -3.03 -8.92 -5.34
C TYR A 39 -4.32 -8.23 -4.89
N VAL A 40 -4.57 -7.01 -5.37
CA VAL A 40 -5.81 -6.27 -5.08
C VAL A 40 -7.04 -6.99 -5.63
N PHE A 41 -6.91 -7.61 -6.80
CA PHE A 41 -8.00 -8.34 -7.46
C PHE A 41 -8.08 -9.82 -7.08
N ASP A 42 -7.16 -10.31 -6.25
CA ASP A 42 -7.03 -11.74 -5.91
C ASP A 42 -7.03 -12.67 -7.15
N ASN A 43 -6.28 -12.29 -8.18
CA ASN A 43 -6.30 -12.96 -9.48
C ASN A 43 -4.91 -13.38 -9.97
N LEU A 44 -3.98 -13.67 -9.05
CA LEU A 44 -2.62 -14.11 -9.37
C LEU A 44 -2.60 -15.31 -10.33
N ARG A 45 -3.52 -16.27 -10.15
CA ARG A 45 -3.63 -17.47 -11.02
C ARG A 45 -4.02 -17.15 -12.47
N LEU A 46 -4.52 -15.94 -12.74
CA LEU A 46 -5.01 -15.52 -14.05
C LEU A 46 -4.13 -14.46 -14.73
N THR A 47 -3.16 -13.91 -14.00
CA THR A 47 -2.40 -12.73 -14.47
C THR A 47 -0.98 -13.10 -14.85
N ASP A 48 -0.57 -12.82 -16.08
CA ASP A 48 0.84 -12.92 -16.48
C ASP A 48 1.67 -11.73 -15.97
N PRO A 49 2.96 -11.92 -15.66
CA PRO A 49 3.66 -13.21 -15.63
C PRO A 49 3.45 -13.98 -14.31
N VAL A 50 2.87 -13.36 -13.28
CA VAL A 50 2.82 -13.91 -11.90
C VAL A 50 2.17 -15.29 -11.79
N ARG A 51 1.19 -15.61 -12.65
CA ARG A 51 0.55 -16.93 -12.70
C ARG A 51 1.53 -18.08 -12.95
N GLN A 52 2.70 -17.80 -13.51
CA GLN A 52 3.69 -18.82 -13.86
C GLN A 52 4.52 -19.28 -12.66
N TYR A 53 4.57 -18.47 -11.59
CA TYR A 53 5.46 -18.69 -10.45
C TYR A 53 4.83 -18.41 -9.08
N ALA A 54 3.56 -17.97 -9.01
CA ALA A 54 2.89 -17.69 -7.75
C ALA A 54 2.83 -18.94 -6.85
N SER A 55 3.35 -18.81 -5.63
CA SER A 55 3.28 -19.84 -4.60
C SER A 55 1.94 -19.80 -3.84
N GLU A 56 1.65 -20.83 -3.04
CA GLU A 56 0.50 -20.81 -2.15
C GLU A 56 0.60 -19.69 -1.08
N ALA A 57 1.81 -19.28 -0.71
CA ALA A 57 2.02 -18.15 0.18
C ALA A 57 1.68 -16.81 -0.51
N ASP A 58 2.02 -16.66 -1.79
CA ASP A 58 1.64 -15.49 -2.60
C ASP A 58 0.12 -15.36 -2.69
N LEU A 59 -0.57 -16.49 -2.90
CA LEU A 59 -2.03 -16.54 -2.97
C LEU A 59 -2.69 -16.22 -1.63
N ALA A 60 -2.18 -16.79 -0.53
CA ALA A 60 -2.66 -16.47 0.80
C ALA A 60 -2.45 -14.99 1.14
N PHE A 61 -1.35 -14.39 0.68
CA PHE A 61 -1.10 -12.96 0.84
C PHE A 61 -2.05 -12.11 -0.02
N ALA A 62 -2.30 -12.50 -1.27
CA ALA A 62 -3.28 -11.83 -2.16
C ALA A 62 -4.68 -11.81 -1.54
N ALA A 63 -5.16 -12.92 -0.98
CA ALA A 63 -6.45 -12.98 -0.30
C ALA A 63 -6.54 -11.96 0.84
N GLN A 64 -5.50 -11.83 1.68
CA GLN A 64 -5.47 -10.83 2.76
C GLN A 64 -5.45 -9.38 2.25
N VAL A 65 -4.81 -9.14 1.10
CA VAL A 65 -4.82 -7.81 0.45
C VAL A 65 -6.22 -7.51 -0.08
N ALA A 66 -6.84 -8.43 -0.82
CA ALA A 66 -8.17 -8.27 -1.38
C ALA A 66 -9.25 -8.09 -0.29
N ASP A 67 -9.11 -8.77 0.85
CA ASP A 67 -9.97 -8.56 2.02
C ASP A 67 -10.00 -7.08 2.46
N TYR A 68 -8.88 -6.36 2.42
CA TYR A 68 -8.90 -4.93 2.73
C TYR A 68 -9.70 -4.10 1.71
N TRP A 69 -9.66 -4.46 0.43
CA TRP A 69 -10.43 -3.77 -0.60
C TRP A 69 -11.93 -4.04 -0.45
N THR A 70 -12.33 -5.27 -0.15
CA THR A 70 -13.74 -5.60 0.11
C THR A 70 -14.23 -4.91 1.40
N GLN A 71 -13.40 -4.87 2.44
CA GLN A 71 -13.70 -4.17 3.69
C GLN A 71 -13.84 -2.66 3.48
N PHE A 72 -12.94 -2.05 2.70
CA PHE A 72 -13.05 -0.65 2.32
C PHE A 72 -14.36 -0.37 1.60
N ALA A 73 -14.70 -1.16 0.56
CA ALA A 73 -15.92 -0.99 -0.21
C ALA A 73 -17.19 -1.09 0.65
N ARG A 74 -17.18 -1.95 1.68
CA ARG A 74 -18.32 -2.15 2.58
C ARG A 74 -18.44 -1.09 3.67
N LEU A 75 -17.32 -0.62 4.24
CA LEU A 75 -17.32 0.07 5.53
C LEU A 75 -16.82 1.51 5.49
N ALA A 76 -16.12 1.94 4.43
CA ALA A 76 -15.41 3.23 4.43
C ALA A 76 -16.32 4.48 4.53
N SER A 77 -17.64 4.34 4.32
CA SER A 77 -18.61 5.42 4.47
C SER A 77 -18.98 5.73 5.92
N GLY A 78 -18.82 4.77 6.83
CA GLY A 78 -19.25 4.90 8.24
C GLY A 78 -18.15 4.60 9.26
N GLU A 79 -17.16 3.78 8.89
CA GLU A 79 -16.10 3.34 9.80
C GLU A 79 -14.81 4.13 9.56
N GLN A 80 -14.04 4.35 10.63
CA GLN A 80 -12.70 4.96 10.54
C GLN A 80 -11.57 3.93 10.67
N THR A 81 -11.88 2.66 10.91
CA THR A 81 -10.89 1.59 10.98
C THR A 81 -11.41 0.37 10.23
N LEU A 82 -10.60 -0.13 9.30
CA LEU A 82 -10.90 -1.37 8.58
C LEU A 82 -10.23 -2.54 9.31
N SER A 83 -10.96 -3.64 9.44
CA SER A 83 -10.43 -4.91 9.97
C SER A 83 -9.81 -5.73 8.83
N GLY A 84 -8.79 -6.50 9.15
CA GLY A 84 -8.04 -7.39 8.24
C GLY A 84 -6.88 -8.02 9.02
N ALA A 85 -5.76 -8.35 8.36
CA ALA A 85 -4.57 -8.91 8.99
C ALA A 85 -4.06 -8.08 10.19
N VAL A 86 -4.15 -6.76 10.08
CA VAL A 86 -4.03 -5.79 11.17
C VAL A 86 -5.16 -4.76 11.10
N ARG A 87 -5.46 -4.08 12.21
CA ARG A 87 -6.39 -2.93 12.18
C ARG A 87 -5.79 -1.80 11.35
N TRP A 88 -6.51 -1.32 10.33
CA TRP A 88 -6.10 -0.22 9.45
C TRP A 88 -6.93 1.04 9.72
N PRO A 89 -6.47 1.92 10.62
CA PRO A 89 -7.15 3.19 10.88
C PRO A 89 -6.92 4.19 9.75
N ALA A 90 -7.94 5.01 9.48
CA ALA A 90 -7.86 6.12 8.54
C ALA A 90 -6.76 7.13 8.93
N CYS A 91 -6.11 7.68 7.91
CA CYS A 91 -5.29 8.87 7.96
C CYS A 91 -6.21 10.09 8.11
N LEU A 92 -6.02 10.82 9.21
CA LEU A 92 -6.83 12.00 9.56
C LEU A 92 -5.90 13.19 9.80
N ARG A 93 -6.47 14.41 9.85
CA ARG A 93 -5.69 15.61 10.19
C ARG A 93 -4.96 15.40 11.53
N GLY A 94 -3.65 15.65 11.56
CA GLY A 94 -2.79 15.42 12.73
C GLY A 94 -2.45 13.95 13.03
N ARG A 95 -3.15 12.99 12.41
CA ARG A 95 -2.94 11.55 12.56
C ARG A 95 -2.53 10.94 11.21
N ASP A 96 -1.28 11.18 10.85
CA ASP A 96 -0.67 10.64 9.62
C ASP A 96 -0.34 9.16 9.81
N ARG A 97 -1.18 8.30 9.21
CA ARG A 97 -1.12 6.85 9.30
C ARG A 97 -1.12 6.25 7.89
N LEU A 98 -0.40 5.16 7.73
CA LEU A 98 -0.32 4.40 6.49
C LEU A 98 -0.16 2.91 6.81
N LEU A 99 -0.80 2.05 6.03
CA LEU A 99 -0.59 0.60 6.08
C LEU A 99 0.55 0.20 5.14
N ARG A 100 1.63 -0.37 5.67
CA ARG A 100 2.58 -1.13 4.86
C ARG A 100 1.98 -2.48 4.55
N ILE A 101 1.96 -2.82 3.27
CA ILE A 101 1.53 -4.11 2.73
C ILE A 101 2.79 -4.72 2.10
N GLY A 102 3.32 -5.75 2.73
CA GLY A 102 4.68 -6.23 2.49
C GLY A 102 5.71 -5.47 3.34
N LEU A 103 6.67 -6.21 3.88
CA LEU A 103 7.73 -5.69 4.74
C LEU A 103 9.08 -6.17 4.20
N HIS A 104 9.75 -5.31 3.43
CA HIS A 104 11.03 -5.65 2.80
C HIS A 104 10.87 -6.87 1.88
N LYS A 105 9.95 -6.76 0.91
CA LYS A 105 9.58 -7.81 -0.07
C LYS A 105 8.74 -8.95 0.48
N ARG A 106 8.78 -9.20 1.79
CA ARG A 106 8.15 -10.35 2.43
C ARG A 106 6.72 -10.08 2.88
N ALA A 107 5.93 -11.14 3.04
CA ALA A 107 4.58 -11.06 3.56
C ALA A 107 4.57 -10.39 4.95
N GLY A 108 3.65 -9.45 5.15
CA GLY A 108 3.48 -8.77 6.42
C GLY A 108 2.70 -7.47 6.29
N PHE A 109 2.08 -7.06 7.40
CA PHE A 109 1.27 -5.85 7.47
C PHE A 109 1.69 -5.03 8.67
N LYS A 110 1.85 -3.71 8.49
CA LYS A 110 2.20 -2.82 9.59
C LYS A 110 1.64 -1.42 9.40
N VAL A 111 0.95 -0.90 10.41
CA VAL A 111 0.56 0.51 10.42
C VAL A 111 1.75 1.35 10.88
N GLU A 112 2.15 2.30 10.04
CA GLU A 112 3.24 3.24 10.30
C GLU A 112 2.68 4.65 10.50
N ASN A 113 3.24 5.35 11.50
CA ASN A 113 2.95 6.76 11.72
C ASN A 113 3.97 7.62 10.98
N ARG A 114 3.51 8.66 10.29
CA ARG A 114 4.37 9.64 9.59
C ARG A 114 5.35 8.99 8.60
N PHE A 115 4.92 7.91 7.94
CA PHE A 115 5.74 7.13 7.02
C PHE A 115 6.39 8.02 5.94
N MET A 116 7.72 7.98 5.86
CA MET A 116 8.58 8.79 4.96
C MET A 116 8.37 10.32 5.04
N ARG A 117 7.73 10.86 6.09
CA ARG A 117 7.39 12.29 6.17
C ARG A 117 8.62 13.20 6.06
N ALA A 118 9.70 12.87 6.78
CA ALA A 118 10.94 13.66 6.74
C ALA A 118 11.60 13.61 5.37
N ARG A 119 11.69 12.41 4.76
CA ARG A 119 12.24 12.20 3.41
C ARG A 119 11.48 13.02 2.37
N LEU A 120 10.14 12.98 2.41
CA LEU A 120 9.30 13.73 1.48
C LEU A 120 9.41 15.26 1.69
N ALA A 121 9.51 15.71 2.94
CA ALA A 121 9.70 17.12 3.26
C ALA A 121 11.04 17.65 2.72
N LEU A 122 12.11 16.89 2.91
CA LEU A 122 13.44 17.21 2.36
C LEU A 122 13.40 17.23 0.83
N PHE A 123 12.86 16.19 0.20
CA PHE A 123 12.74 16.11 -1.25
C PHE A 123 12.00 17.32 -1.83
N ARG A 124 10.83 17.66 -1.27
CA ARG A 124 10.07 18.84 -1.71
C ARG A 124 10.84 20.14 -1.56
N ARG A 125 11.59 20.31 -0.46
CA ARG A 125 12.41 21.50 -0.23
C ARG A 125 13.52 21.59 -1.28
N VAL A 126 14.25 20.51 -1.53
CA VAL A 126 15.32 20.48 -2.54
C VAL A 126 14.75 20.78 -3.92
N MET A 127 13.69 20.09 -4.33
CA MET A 127 13.06 20.27 -5.64
C MET A 127 12.56 21.70 -5.86
N LYS A 128 11.95 22.34 -4.85
CA LYS A 128 11.50 23.73 -4.95
C LYS A 128 12.65 24.71 -5.25
N HIS A 129 13.86 24.43 -4.79
CA HIS A 129 15.02 25.30 -5.00
C HIS A 129 15.80 24.97 -6.28
N HIS A 130 15.66 23.77 -6.83
CA HIS A 130 16.46 23.30 -7.97
C HIS A 130 15.64 23.16 -9.26
N VAL A 131 14.32 23.22 -9.19
CA VAL A 131 13.43 23.15 -10.35
C VAL A 131 12.59 24.42 -10.43
N THR A 132 12.99 25.32 -11.32
CA THR A 132 12.13 26.36 -11.88
C THR A 132 11.56 25.82 -13.18
N LEU A 133 10.24 25.65 -13.24
CA LEU A 133 9.54 25.44 -14.50
C LEU A 133 9.34 26.84 -15.08
N GLU A 134 10.11 27.19 -16.12
CA GLU A 134 9.75 28.31 -17.01
C GLU A 134 8.49 27.94 -17.83
#